data_AF-N8RGH5-F1
#
_entry.id   AF-N8RGH5-F1
#
_cell.length_a   1.000
_cell.length_b   1.000
_cell.length_c   1.000
_cell.angle_alpha   90.00
_cell.angle_beta   90.00
_cell.angle_gamma   90.00
#
_symmetry.space_group_name_H-M   'P 1'
#
loop_
_entity.id
_entity.type
_entity.pdbx_description
1 polymer ?
#
loop_
_entity_poly.entity_id
_entity_poly.type
_entity_poly.pdbx_seq_one_letter_code
_entity_poly.pdbx_strand_id
1 'polypeptide(L)' 'MKYQKLNRFSDSEFKRLVAVPRPVFSEMVEVLKDAESLKKKSGRPYTLAIEDQLLLTLNYLQNYNTQLELVAN' A
#
# COMPACT_ATOMS: atom_id res chain seq x y z
N MET A 1 5.16 7.38 1.51
CA MET A 1 5.34 7.36 0.04
C MET A 1 3.97 7.41 -0.61
N LYS A 2 3.76 8.15 -1.71
CA LYS A 2 2.47 8.15 -2.43
C LYS A 2 2.54 7.22 -3.63
N TYR A 3 1.48 6.45 -3.88
CA TYR A 3 1.39 5.50 -4.98
C TYR A 3 1.63 6.15 -6.35
N GLN A 4 1.09 7.37 -6.58
CA GLN A 4 1.32 8.10 -7.84
C GLN A 4 2.81 8.33 -8.15
N LYS A 5 3.64 8.52 -7.12
CA LYS A 5 5.09 8.70 -7.28
C LYS A 5 5.80 7.39 -7.67
N LEU A 6 5.13 6.24 -7.54
CA LEU A 6 5.68 4.94 -7.91
C LEU A 6 5.56 4.65 -9.40
N ASN A 7 4.76 5.40 -10.16
CA ASN A 7 4.57 5.19 -11.59
C ASN A 7 5.85 5.45 -12.42
N ARG A 8 6.82 6.18 -11.85
CA ARG A 8 8.11 6.46 -12.51
C ARG A 8 9.10 5.30 -12.47
N PHE A 9 8.85 4.29 -11.64
CA PHE A 9 9.75 3.15 -11.47
C PHE A 9 9.41 2.03 -12.45
N SER A 10 10.41 1.26 -12.85
CA SER A 10 10.20 0.00 -13.57
C SER A 10 9.47 -1.03 -12.70
N ASP A 11 8.98 -2.11 -13.31
CA ASP A 11 8.25 -3.16 -12.59
C ASP A 11 9.12 -3.91 -11.57
N SER A 12 10.41 -4.06 -11.87
CA SER A 12 11.39 -4.67 -10.96
C SER A 12 11.64 -3.79 -9.74
N GLU A 13 11.84 -2.48 -9.95
CA GLU A 13 11.98 -1.49 -8.89
C GLU A 13 10.71 -1.38 -8.04
N PHE A 14 9.54 -1.37 -8.68
CA PHE A 14 8.26 -1.39 -7.98
C PHE A 14 8.14 -2.62 -7.08
N LYS A 15 8.39 -3.81 -7.62
CA LYS A 15 8.32 -5.05 -6.84
C LYS A 15 9.29 -5.03 -5.65
N ARG A 16 10.49 -4.48 -5.84
CA ARG A 16 11.48 -4.34 -4.76
C ARG A 16 11.01 -3.38 -3.66
N LEU A 17 10.35 -2.28 -4.04
CA LEU A 17 9.87 -1.25 -3.10
C LEU A 17 8.56 -1.62 -2.39
N VAL A 18 7.64 -2.30 -3.07
CA VAL A 18 6.28 -2.60 -2.58
C VAL A 18 6.15 -4.05 -2.09
N ALA A 19 7.17 -4.88 -2.31
CA ALA A 19 7.21 -6.32 -2.04
C ALA A 19 6.30 -7.19 -2.91
N VAL A 20 5.41 -6.60 -3.70
CA VAL A 20 4.49 -7.32 -4.61
C VAL A 20 4.61 -6.81 -6.05
N PRO A 21 4.41 -7.68 -7.06
CA PRO A 21 4.33 -7.24 -8.46
C PRO A 21 3.19 -6.26 -8.70
N ARG A 22 3.33 -5.35 -9.69
CA ARG A 22 2.28 -4.38 -10.04
C ARG A 22 0.92 -5.02 -10.36
N PRO A 23 0.81 -6.11 -11.14
CA PRO A 23 -0.49 -6.71 -11.45
C PRO A 23 -1.22 -7.18 -10.19
N VAL A 24 -0.48 -7.80 -9.26
CA VAL A 24 -1.01 -8.28 -7.98
C VAL A 24 -1.43 -7.09 -7.11
N PHE A 25 -0.62 -6.03 -7.05
CA PHE A 25 -0.99 -4.81 -6.32
C PHE A 25 -2.29 -4.21 -6.86
N SER A 26 -2.45 -4.11 -8.18
CA SER A 26 -3.67 -3.61 -8.80
C SER A 26 -4.88 -4.48 -8.45
N GLU A 27 -4.75 -5.82 -8.51
CA GLU A 27 -5.82 -6.74 -8.11
C GLU A 27 -6.21 -6.57 -6.64
N MET A 28 -5.24 -6.43 -5.74
CA MET A 28 -5.49 -6.16 -4.32
C MET A 28 -6.25 -4.85 -4.10
N VAL A 29 -5.93 -3.79 -4.87
CA VAL A 29 -6.65 -2.51 -4.80
C VAL A 29 -8.11 -2.67 -5.21
N GLU A 30 -8.39 -3.42 -6.28
CA GLU A 30 -9.77 -3.63 -6.74
C GLU A 30 -10.58 -4.45 -5.71
N VAL A 31 -10.00 -5.51 -5.15
CA VAL A 31 -10.63 -6.26 -4.05
C VAL A 31 -10.96 -5.35 -2.85
N LEU A 32 -10.07 -4.42 -2.51
CA LEU A 32 -10.30 -3.47 -1.43
C LEU A 32 -11.41 -2.45 -1.77
N LYS A 33 -11.47 -1.96 -3.01
CA LYS A 33 -12.54 -1.07 -3.49
C LYS A 33 -13.90 -1.76 -3.47
N ASP A 34 -13.95 -3.01 -3.90
CA ASP A 34 -15.18 -3.81 -3.86
C ASP A 34 -15.64 -4.02 -2.41
N ALA A 35 -14.72 -4.44 -1.54
CA ALA A 35 -15.01 -4.60 -0.10
C ALA A 35 -15.49 -3.29 0.53
N GLU A 36 -14.92 -2.15 0.11
CA GLU A 36 -15.33 -0.82 0.56
C GLU A 36 -16.75 -0.48 0.12
N SER A 37 -17.10 -0.75 -1.14
CA SER A 37 -18.42 -0.49 -1.70
C SER A 37 -19.53 -1.31 -1.03
N LEU A 38 -19.20 -2.49 -0.51
CA LEU A 38 -20.14 -3.41 0.14
C LEU A 38 -20.42 -3.04 1.61
N LYS A 39 -19.74 -2.05 2.18
CA LYS A 39 -19.93 -1.65 3.59
C LYS A 39 -21.32 -1.04 3.81
N LYS A 40 -22.14 -1.72 4.62
CA LYS A 40 -23.48 -1.24 5.04
C LYS A 40 -23.44 0.00 5.96
N LYS A 41 -22.34 0.18 6.70
CA LYS A 41 -22.07 1.37 7.53
C LYS A 41 -20.60 1.73 7.34
N SER A 42 -20.32 2.88 6.72
CA SER A 42 -18.95 3.40 6.70
C SER A 42 -18.67 4.14 8.01
N GLY A 43 -17.48 3.93 8.57
CA GLY A 43 -16.99 4.73 9.69
C GLY A 43 -16.56 6.13 9.23
N ARG A 44 -15.60 6.71 9.96
CA ARG A 44 -14.94 7.95 9.54
C ARG A 44 -14.31 7.76 8.15
N PRO A 45 -14.51 8.70 7.21
CA PRO A 45 -13.90 8.62 5.89
C PRO A 45 -12.38 8.67 5.98
N TYR A 46 -11.74 7.95 5.07
CA TYR A 46 -10.28 7.88 5.00
C TYR A 46 -9.68 9.18 4.49
N THR A 47 -8.58 9.62 5.11
CA THR A 47 -7.78 10.74 4.59
C THR A 47 -6.88 10.30 3.41
N LEU A 48 -6.58 9.00 3.32
CA LEU A 48 -5.71 8.42 2.30
C LEU A 48 -6.54 7.67 1.25
N ALA A 49 -6.11 7.73 -0.01
CA ALA A 49 -6.64 6.87 -1.06
C ALA A 49 -6.33 5.39 -0.74
N ILE A 50 -7.15 4.47 -1.26
CA ILE A 50 -7.02 3.02 -0.98
C ILE A 50 -5.64 2.50 -1.42
N GLU A 51 -5.11 3.00 -2.54
CA GLU A 51 -3.78 2.66 -3.03
C GLU A 51 -2.68 3.07 -2.04
N ASP A 52 -2.79 4.28 -1.46
CA ASP A 52 -1.84 4.79 -0.47
C ASP A 52 -1.95 4.05 0.86
N GLN A 53 -3.16 3.62 1.25
CA GLN A 53 -3.38 2.78 2.43
C GLN A 53 -2.72 1.42 2.27
N LEU A 54 -2.99 0.72 1.16
CA LEU A 54 -2.39 -0.58 0.87
C LEU A 54 -0.86 -0.49 0.82
N LEU A 55 -0.33 0.56 0.18
CA LEU A 55 1.10 0.80 0.12
C LEU A 55 1.70 0.98 1.53
N LEU A 56 1.04 1.73 2.41
CA LEU A 56 1.50 1.91 3.79
C LEU A 56 1.50 0.58 4.55
N THR A 57 0.43 -0.20 4.43
CA THR A 57 0.31 -1.50 5.09
C THR A 57 1.41 -2.46 4.65
N LEU A 58 1.67 -2.59 3.34
CA LEU A 58 2.72 -3.48 2.83
C LEU A 58 4.12 -3.04 3.28
N ASN A 59 4.39 -1.73 3.24
CA ASN A 59 5.66 -1.19 3.71
C ASN A 59 5.87 -1.44 5.20
N TYR A 60 4.82 -1.31 6.01
CA TYR A 60 4.88 -1.60 7.44
C TYR A 60 5.20 -3.09 7.65
N LEU A 61 4.44 -3.99 7.04
CA LEU A 61 4.65 -5.43 7.20
C LEU A 61 6.05 -5.91 6.81
N GLN A 62 6.63 -5.32 5.76
CA GLN A 62 7.96 -5.70 5.28
C GLN A 62 9.09 -5.03 6.07
N ASN A 63 8.97 -3.73 6.36
CA ASN A 63 10.09 -2.88 6.78
C ASN A 63 9.99 -2.39 8.23
N TYR A 64 8.98 -2.81 8.99
CA TYR A 64 8.78 -2.35 10.37
C TYR A 64 10.01 -2.59 11.25
N ASN A 65 10.60 -3.79 11.19
CA ASN A 65 11.78 -4.12 12.00
C ASN A 65 12.95 -3.17 11.69
N THR A 66 13.23 -2.94 10.41
CA THR A 66 14.28 -2.00 9.99
C THR A 66 13.95 -0.57 10.41
N GLN A 67 12.70 -0.12 10.29
CA GLN A 67 12.28 1.19 10.77
C GLN A 67 12.48 1.33 12.28
N LEU A 68 12.16 0.28 13.04
CA LEU A 68 12.35 0.24 14.49
C LEU A 68 13.84 0.31 14.86
N GLU A 69 14.69 -0.47 14.19
CA GLU A 69 16.14 -0.43 14.37
C GLU A 69 16.74 0.94 14.03
N LEU A 70 16.26 1.59 12.96
CA LEU A 70 16.73 2.92 12.55
C LEU A 70 16.34 4.02 13.54
N VAL A 71 15.22 3.87 14.25
CA VAL A 71 14.77 4.84 15.27
C VAL A 71 15.43 4.58 16.62
N ALA A 72 15.83 3.34 16.89
CA ALA A 72 16.47 2.96 18.15
C ALA A 72 17.96 3.36 18.24
N ASN A 73 18.60 3.64 17.10
CA ASN A 73 20.00 4.11 17.00
C ASN A 73 20.06 5.63 16.82
#